data_AF-A0A368F3Q7-F1
#
_entry.id   AF-A0A368F3Q7-F1
#
_cell.length_a   1.000
_cell.length_b   1.000
_cell.length_c   1.000
_cell.angle_alpha   90.00
_cell.angle_beta   90.00
_cell.angle_gamma   90.00
#
_symmetry.space_group_name_H-M   'P 1'
#
loop_
_entity.id
_entity.type
_entity.pdbx_description
1 polymer ?
#
loop_
_entity_poly.entity_id
_entity_poly.type
_entity_poly.pdbx_seq_one_letter_code
_entity_poly.pdbx_strand_id
1 'polypeptide(L)'
;MNVGHKSAGAWLPVVQSHAPSALPHAHSGVPKYSDKALTFISITDMVKTEPRGTLLPKKRKHVSDVSFVPDIKRVKQDLPESSTLTLTRRPTALPFAKRRAVDVLNDVLSRLQGGDRQIASILLREFSIEHLPTLTEDVPEIVDLIITSASVTTYDQIARQLLRMLLCIMQKSDGTLWNTVIQRLLSEVGKEANLFTRSYLDDGLLLLLTEALSSGEVSADCIPVRVLRCADRCLHSTSHGCRCAAIGFHVARVMSRRPDSTSLLVLEKLLCQMTTDMDSRVRLSAIEGLSTLSSVEDGLTIHTYNTVKNVGFIDQFIQSFIRILIYA
;
A
#
# COMPACT_ATOMS: atom_id res chain seq x y z
N MET A 1 -60.83 -42.42 -29.74
CA MET A 1 -60.61 -40.97 -29.94
C MET A 1 -59.11 -40.83 -30.24
N ASN A 2 -58.61 -40.62 -31.47
CA ASN A 2 -59.10 -39.78 -32.60
C ASN A 2 -59.31 -38.33 -32.13
N VAL A 3 -58.72 -37.24 -32.66
CA VAL A 3 -57.73 -36.90 -33.74
C VAL A 3 -57.07 -35.55 -33.32
N GLY A 4 -55.88 -35.05 -33.70
CA GLY A 4 -54.77 -35.45 -34.60
C GLY A 4 -54.20 -34.23 -35.40
N HIS A 5 -53.14 -34.42 -36.21
CA HIS A 5 -52.51 -33.42 -37.14
C HIS A 5 -51.70 -32.24 -36.51
N LYS A 6 -50.65 -31.66 -37.14
CA LYS A 6 -49.80 -31.85 -38.36
C LYS A 6 -48.44 -31.17 -38.05
N SER A 7 -47.22 -31.67 -38.32
CA SER A 7 -46.53 -32.15 -39.55
C SER A 7 -45.74 -31.08 -40.35
N ALA A 8 -44.54 -31.47 -40.82
CA ALA A 8 -43.60 -30.83 -41.76
C ALA A 8 -42.67 -29.72 -41.22
N GLY A 9 -41.37 -29.66 -41.57
CA GLY A 9 -40.61 -30.54 -42.49
C GLY A 9 -39.07 -30.35 -42.41
N ALA A 10 -38.34 -31.07 -43.29
CA ALA A 10 -36.87 -31.10 -43.41
C ALA A 10 -36.30 -29.72 -43.86
N TRP A 11 -34.98 -29.44 -43.95
CA TRP A 11 -33.93 -30.14 -44.71
C TRP A 11 -32.51 -29.84 -44.16
N LEU A 12 -31.60 -30.82 -44.28
CA LEU A 12 -30.13 -30.62 -44.22
C LEU A 12 -29.59 -30.12 -45.57
N PRO A 13 -28.34 -29.63 -45.61
CA PRO A 13 -27.38 -30.35 -46.44
C PRO A 13 -26.03 -30.67 -45.76
N VAL A 14 -25.40 -31.74 -46.24
CA VAL A 14 -24.04 -32.19 -45.90
C VAL A 14 -23.21 -32.24 -47.19
N VAL A 15 -22.02 -31.62 -47.21
CA VAL A 15 -20.91 -31.88 -48.16
C VAL A 15 -19.61 -31.53 -47.41
N GLN A 16 -18.82 -32.50 -46.92
CA GLN A 16 -17.59 -33.06 -47.55
C GLN A 16 -16.53 -31.99 -47.91
N SER A 17 -15.43 -31.81 -47.15
CA SER A 17 -14.25 -32.68 -46.95
C SER A 17 -13.18 -32.59 -48.05
N HIS A 18 -12.01 -31.98 -47.75
CA HIS A 18 -10.74 -32.27 -48.43
C HIS A 18 -9.52 -31.97 -47.53
N ALA A 19 -8.67 -33.00 -47.37
CA ALA A 19 -7.23 -32.93 -47.08
C ALA A 19 -6.51 -33.57 -48.30
N PRO A 20 -5.18 -33.41 -48.55
CA PRO A 20 -4.03 -33.58 -47.64
C PRO A 20 -3.06 -32.35 -47.69
N SER A 21 -1.73 -32.35 -47.43
CA SER A 21 -0.70 -33.38 -47.18
C SER A 21 0.58 -32.86 -46.47
N ALA A 22 1.24 -33.77 -45.73
CA ALA A 22 2.70 -33.92 -45.55
C ALA A 22 3.64 -32.73 -45.19
N LEU A 23 4.12 -32.79 -43.95
CA LEU A 23 5.48 -32.52 -43.39
C LEU A 23 6.68 -32.25 -44.35
N PRO A 24 7.69 -31.46 -43.91
CA PRO A 24 8.83 -32.04 -43.15
C PRO A 24 9.39 -31.23 -41.95
N HIS A 25 10.29 -31.89 -41.20
CA HIS A 25 10.96 -31.46 -39.96
C HIS A 25 11.91 -30.25 -40.07
N ALA A 26 12.10 -29.53 -38.94
CA ALA A 26 13.42 -29.03 -38.51
C ALA A 26 13.51 -28.75 -36.98
N HIS A 27 14.54 -29.32 -36.34
CA HIS A 27 15.40 -28.78 -35.26
C HIS A 27 14.86 -27.70 -34.29
N SER A 28 14.65 -27.96 -32.99
CA SER A 28 15.63 -28.22 -31.89
C SER A 28 16.35 -26.97 -31.33
N GLY A 29 16.02 -26.56 -30.09
CA GLY A 29 16.77 -25.54 -29.35
C GLY A 29 16.10 -24.99 -28.06
N VAL A 30 16.40 -25.61 -26.91
CA VAL A 30 16.89 -25.01 -25.63
C VAL A 30 16.47 -23.55 -25.27
N PRO A 31 16.10 -23.19 -24.00
CA PRO A 31 16.51 -23.81 -22.74
C PRO A 31 15.42 -24.13 -21.69
N LYS A 32 15.77 -25.01 -20.74
CA LYS A 32 15.24 -24.98 -19.38
C LYS A 32 15.87 -23.80 -18.64
N TYR A 33 15.08 -22.92 -18.01
CA TYR A 33 15.58 -22.02 -16.98
C TYR A 33 15.07 -22.45 -15.61
N SER A 34 15.97 -22.45 -14.63
CA SER A 34 15.72 -22.97 -13.28
C SER A 34 14.98 -21.96 -12.41
N ASP A 35 14.31 -22.48 -11.38
CA ASP A 35 13.91 -21.70 -10.21
C ASP A 35 15.04 -20.80 -9.73
N LYS A 36 14.75 -19.50 -9.65
CA LYS A 36 15.50 -18.55 -8.83
C LYS A 36 14.49 -17.64 -8.14
N ALA A 37 14.59 -17.60 -6.82
CA ALA A 37 13.71 -16.84 -5.95
C ALA A 37 13.69 -15.34 -6.33
N LEU A 38 12.49 -14.77 -6.41
CA LEU A 38 12.29 -13.33 -6.45
C LEU A 38 12.45 -12.76 -5.04
N THR A 39 13.68 -12.36 -4.71
CA THR A 39 13.97 -11.64 -3.47
C THR A 39 13.35 -10.25 -3.53
N PHE A 40 12.41 -9.94 -2.64
CA PHE A 40 11.88 -8.58 -2.45
C PHE A 40 13.02 -7.61 -2.09
N ILE A 41 13.16 -6.52 -2.84
CA ILE A 41 14.04 -5.40 -2.49
C ILE A 41 13.21 -4.34 -1.76
N SER A 42 13.53 -4.10 -0.49
CA SER A 42 12.90 -3.06 0.33
C SER A 42 13.23 -1.67 -0.22
N ILE A 43 12.21 -0.81 -0.39
CA ILE A 43 12.37 0.60 -0.77
C ILE A 43 12.78 1.40 0.48
N THR A 44 14.02 1.22 0.92
CA THR A 44 14.69 2.01 1.94
C THR A 44 16.19 2.03 1.67
N ASP A 45 16.64 2.85 0.71
CA ASP A 45 17.86 3.67 0.88
C ASP A 45 18.15 4.59 -0.33
N MET A 46 19.12 5.49 -0.11
CA MET A 46 19.84 6.33 -1.10
C MET A 46 19.17 7.62 -1.61
N VAL A 47 19.19 8.63 -0.75
CA VAL A 47 19.51 10.01 -1.17
C VAL A 47 21.04 10.18 -1.14
N LYS A 48 21.70 10.39 -2.30
CA LYS A 48 22.85 11.31 -2.47
C LYS A 48 23.45 11.38 -3.90
N THR A 49 23.30 12.57 -4.49
CA THR A 49 24.32 13.33 -5.28
C THR A 49 25.12 12.67 -6.42
N GLU A 50 24.86 13.12 -7.65
CA GLU A 50 25.82 13.15 -8.76
C GLU A 50 26.99 14.13 -8.50
N PRO A 51 28.11 14.01 -9.25
CA PRO A 51 28.68 15.23 -9.83
C PRO A 51 29.41 15.10 -11.20
N ARG A 52 29.45 16.23 -11.93
CA ARG A 52 30.32 16.63 -13.09
C ARG A 52 29.86 16.25 -14.51
N GLY A 53 29.89 17.16 -15.50
CA GLY A 53 30.16 18.61 -15.39
C GLY A 53 30.29 19.43 -16.68
N THR A 54 30.29 20.76 -16.49
CA THR A 54 30.97 21.84 -17.25
C THR A 54 30.82 21.97 -18.78
N LEU A 55 30.15 23.07 -19.18
CA LEU A 55 30.66 24.03 -20.19
C LEU A 55 30.39 25.48 -19.70
N LEU A 56 31.32 26.39 -20.01
CA LEU A 56 31.37 27.81 -19.58
C LEU A 56 31.15 28.76 -20.81
N PRO A 57 31.35 30.09 -20.72
CA PRO A 57 30.58 31.10 -19.96
C PRO A 57 30.14 32.30 -20.85
N LYS A 58 29.31 33.24 -20.35
CA LYS A 58 29.18 34.58 -20.97
C LYS A 58 28.97 35.74 -19.97
N LYS A 59 30.04 36.56 -19.86
CA LYS A 59 30.20 37.96 -19.40
C LYS A 59 29.23 38.58 -18.37
N ARG A 60 29.82 39.03 -17.25
CA ARG A 60 29.30 40.03 -16.30
C ARG A 60 29.09 41.42 -16.96
N LYS A 61 28.20 42.23 -16.36
CA LYS A 61 28.36 43.69 -16.21
C LYS A 61 28.41 44.03 -14.71
N HIS A 62 29.06 45.14 -14.37
CA HIS A 62 29.50 45.50 -13.02
C HIS A 62 29.16 46.97 -12.74
N VAL A 63 28.50 47.24 -11.60
CA VAL A 63 28.20 48.57 -11.00
C VAL A 63 28.04 48.27 -9.49
N SER A 64 29.10 48.27 -8.68
CA SER A 64 29.76 49.41 -7.99
C SER A 64 29.15 49.75 -6.62
N ASP A 65 30.02 50.07 -5.67
CA ASP A 65 29.82 49.99 -4.21
C ASP A 65 29.09 51.18 -3.56
N VAL A 66 28.56 50.96 -2.34
CA VAL A 66 28.66 51.95 -1.24
C VAL A 66 28.95 51.20 0.07
N SER A 67 29.95 51.67 0.81
CA SER A 67 30.38 51.15 2.11
C SER A 67 29.86 52.01 3.27
N PHE A 68 29.72 51.43 4.46
CA PHE A 68 29.83 52.17 5.73
C PHE A 68 30.59 51.34 6.78
N VAL A 69 31.39 52.05 7.57
CA VAL A 69 32.43 51.56 8.50
C VAL A 69 31.90 51.66 9.95
N PRO A 70 32.43 50.89 10.93
CA PRO A 70 31.73 50.58 12.20
C PRO A 70 32.25 51.43 13.38
N ASP A 71 32.22 50.86 14.60
CA ASP A 71 32.77 51.37 15.88
C ASP A 71 31.84 52.41 16.56
N ILE A 72 31.79 52.65 17.87
CA ILE A 72 32.67 52.40 19.02
C ILE A 72 31.76 51.91 20.19
N LYS A 73 32.08 50.88 21.00
CA LYS A 73 32.90 50.98 22.25
C LYS A 73 33.21 49.59 22.89
N ARG A 74 33.63 49.58 24.15
CA ARG A 74 34.02 48.42 24.99
C ARG A 74 33.53 48.60 26.44
N VAL A 75 33.34 47.50 27.17
CA VAL A 75 33.94 47.30 28.51
C VAL A 75 34.45 45.87 28.60
N LYS A 76 35.61 45.68 29.25
CA LYS A 76 36.36 44.43 29.40
C LYS A 76 36.42 44.11 30.90
N GLN A 77 36.25 42.85 31.28
CA GLN A 77 36.67 42.36 32.59
C GLN A 77 37.15 40.90 32.45
N ASP A 78 38.12 40.53 33.28
CA ASP A 78 39.19 39.62 32.87
C ASP A 78 38.97 38.11 33.17
N LEU A 79 39.81 37.29 32.54
CA LEU A 79 39.93 35.83 32.78
C LEU A 79 40.50 35.51 34.18
N PRO A 80 40.36 34.26 34.67
CA PRO A 80 41.40 33.27 34.37
C PRO A 80 40.89 32.01 33.67
N GLU A 81 41.79 31.39 32.91
CA GLU A 81 41.62 30.10 32.25
C GLU A 81 41.75 28.94 33.26
N SER A 82 40.89 27.92 33.15
CA SER A 82 41.27 26.50 33.23
C SER A 82 40.08 25.57 33.01
N SER A 83 40.39 24.33 32.61
CA SER A 83 39.48 23.17 32.54
C SER A 83 38.42 23.19 31.42
N THR A 84 38.91 22.86 30.22
CA THR A 84 38.25 22.03 29.21
C THR A 84 37.01 21.27 29.70
N LEU A 85 35.82 21.82 29.44
CA LEU A 85 34.56 21.08 29.56
C LEU A 85 34.45 20.09 28.40
N THR A 86 34.90 18.85 28.64
CA THR A 86 34.45 17.70 27.86
C THR A 86 32.94 17.59 28.01
N LEU A 87 32.21 18.04 26.98
CA LEU A 87 30.75 18.02 26.95
C LEU A 87 30.27 16.55 26.87
N THR A 88 30.22 15.90 28.03
CA THR A 88 29.79 14.51 28.18
C THR A 88 28.29 14.46 27.94
N ARG A 89 27.93 14.26 26.68
CA ARG A 89 26.56 13.99 26.24
C ARG A 89 26.08 12.72 26.93
N ARG A 90 25.51 12.85 28.14
CA ARG A 90 24.82 11.75 28.84
C ARG A 90 23.81 11.14 27.87
N PRO A 91 23.93 9.85 27.53
CA PRO A 91 22.80 9.11 27.03
C PRO A 91 21.85 8.97 28.22
N THR A 92 20.68 9.61 28.17
CA THR A 92 19.53 9.18 28.98
C THR A 92 18.93 7.93 28.36
N ALA A 93 19.76 6.89 28.24
CA ALA A 93 19.31 5.52 28.05
C ALA A 93 18.95 5.00 29.43
N LEU A 94 17.66 4.98 29.75
CA LEU A 94 17.15 4.06 30.76
C LEU A 94 17.52 2.63 30.30
N PRO A 95 17.72 1.67 31.22
CA PRO A 95 17.90 0.28 30.83
C PRO A 95 16.55 -0.28 30.34
N PHE A 96 16.25 -0.09 29.05
CA PHE A 96 14.95 -0.44 28.44
C PHE A 96 14.68 -1.96 28.38
N ALA A 97 15.72 -2.79 28.47
CA ALA A 97 15.72 -4.24 28.21
C ALA A 97 15.00 -5.15 29.24
N LYS A 98 13.85 -4.74 29.81
CA LYS A 98 13.09 -5.55 30.79
C LYS A 98 11.55 -5.49 30.76
N ARG A 99 10.91 -4.60 30.00
CA ARG A 99 9.43 -4.54 29.96
C ARG A 99 8.87 -5.53 28.92
N ARG A 100 7.69 -6.09 29.17
CA ARG A 100 6.98 -6.85 28.12
C ARG A 100 6.30 -5.87 27.17
N ALA A 101 6.14 -6.29 25.91
CA ALA A 101 5.48 -5.51 24.88
C ALA A 101 4.02 -5.16 25.25
N VAL A 102 3.34 -6.08 25.95
CA VAL A 102 2.01 -5.90 26.57
C VAL A 102 2.01 -4.76 27.61
N ASP A 103 3.01 -4.69 28.48
CA ASP A 103 3.09 -3.67 29.54
C ASP A 103 3.21 -2.26 28.92
N VAL A 104 4.06 -2.12 27.90
CA VAL A 104 4.26 -0.85 27.18
C VAL A 104 2.97 -0.39 26.48
N LEU A 105 2.18 -1.30 25.90
CA LEU A 105 0.91 -0.95 25.27
C LEU A 105 -0.21 -0.66 26.29
N ASN A 106 -0.21 -1.32 27.45
CA ASN A 106 -1.10 -0.95 28.56
C ASN A 106 -0.77 0.45 29.09
N ASP A 107 0.51 0.78 29.25
CA ASP A 107 0.96 2.15 29.58
C ASP A 107 0.50 3.15 28.51
N VAL A 108 0.63 2.83 27.21
CA VAL A 108 0.10 3.68 26.12
C VAL A 108 -1.40 3.90 26.28
N LEU A 109 -2.20 2.85 26.46
CA LEU A 109 -3.65 2.94 26.59
C LEU A 109 -4.04 3.83 27.79
N SER A 110 -3.39 3.64 28.93
CA SER A 110 -3.56 4.46 30.13
C SER A 110 -3.23 5.94 29.89
N ARG A 111 -2.11 6.23 29.22
CA ARG A 111 -1.70 7.60 28.85
C ARG A 111 -2.67 8.27 27.88
N LEU A 112 -3.20 7.52 26.92
CA LEU A 112 -4.20 8.00 25.97
C LEU A 112 -5.53 8.32 26.67
N GLN A 113 -5.97 7.50 27.62
CA GLN A 113 -7.14 7.79 28.45
C GLN A 113 -6.93 8.99 29.38
N GLY A 114 -5.71 9.18 29.90
CA GLY A 114 -5.30 10.34 30.69
C GLY A 114 -5.01 11.63 29.90
N GLY A 115 -5.09 11.61 28.56
CA GLY A 115 -4.79 12.78 27.71
C GLY A 115 -3.30 13.12 27.54
N ASP A 116 -2.40 12.23 27.95
CA ASP A 116 -0.95 12.40 27.86
C ASP A 116 -0.41 11.92 26.51
N ARG A 117 -0.68 12.73 25.46
CA ARG A 117 -0.22 12.48 24.09
C ARG A 117 1.30 12.30 23.99
N GLN A 118 2.08 13.05 24.78
CA GLN A 118 3.53 13.08 24.65
C GLN A 118 4.13 11.76 25.13
N ILE A 119 3.76 11.28 26.32
CA ILE A 119 4.28 10.02 26.84
C ILE A 119 3.72 8.83 26.04
N ALA A 120 2.44 8.86 25.62
CA ALA A 120 1.90 7.85 24.71
C ALA A 120 2.71 7.75 23.40
N SER A 121 3.11 8.88 22.81
CA SER A 121 3.93 8.89 21.58
C SER A 121 5.37 8.42 21.80
N ILE A 122 5.94 8.61 22.99
CA ILE A 122 7.27 8.09 23.34
C ILE A 122 7.21 6.56 23.49
N LEU A 123 6.24 6.05 24.24
CA LEU A 123 6.04 4.61 24.45
C LEU A 123 5.71 3.86 23.15
N LEU A 124 4.93 4.45 22.24
CA LEU A 124 4.69 3.86 20.92
C LEU A 124 5.94 3.82 20.04
N ARG A 125 6.90 4.74 20.25
CA ARG A 125 8.19 4.71 19.57
C ARG A 125 9.11 3.64 20.18
N GLU A 126 9.12 3.49 21.51
CA GLU A 126 9.78 2.40 22.24
C GLU A 126 9.29 1.04 21.72
N PHE A 127 7.97 0.80 21.74
CA PHE A 127 7.34 -0.41 21.20
C PHE A 127 7.72 -0.68 19.74
N SER A 128 7.65 0.34 18.87
CA SER A 128 7.96 0.20 17.44
C SER A 128 9.43 -0.13 17.14
N ILE A 129 10.35 0.20 18.04
CA ILE A 129 11.79 0.00 17.85
C ILE A 129 12.25 -1.30 18.53
N GLU A 130 11.79 -1.56 19.75
CA GLU A 130 12.35 -2.63 20.60
C GLU A 130 11.51 -3.92 20.62
N HIS A 131 10.19 -3.82 20.42
CA HIS A 131 9.28 -4.96 20.53
C HIS A 131 8.73 -5.45 19.18
N LEU A 132 8.28 -4.53 18.32
CA LEU A 132 7.67 -4.88 17.03
C LEU A 132 8.56 -5.73 16.08
N PRO A 133 9.89 -5.54 16.02
CA PRO A 133 10.74 -6.36 15.15
C PRO A 133 10.90 -7.82 15.62
N THR A 134 10.85 -8.04 16.93
CA THR A 134 11.15 -9.31 17.63
C THR A 134 9.91 -9.99 18.20
N LEU A 135 8.71 -9.52 17.84
CA LEU A 135 7.46 -9.95 18.44
C LEU A 135 7.14 -11.42 18.12
N THR A 136 7.06 -12.24 19.17
CA THR A 136 6.74 -13.68 19.09
C THR A 136 5.74 -14.15 20.15
N GLU A 137 5.61 -13.43 21.27
CA GLU A 137 4.74 -13.76 22.40
C GLU A 137 3.58 -12.76 22.50
N ASP A 138 2.49 -13.16 23.17
CA ASP A 138 1.32 -12.31 23.51
C ASP A 138 0.65 -11.57 22.34
N VAL A 139 0.89 -12.01 21.09
CA VAL A 139 0.42 -11.33 19.87
C VAL A 139 -1.09 -11.01 19.87
N PRO A 140 -2.00 -11.91 20.31
CA PRO A 140 -3.43 -11.58 20.37
C PRO A 140 -3.78 -10.44 21.34
N GLU A 141 -3.13 -10.39 22.52
CA GLU A 141 -3.34 -9.33 23.52
C GLU A 141 -2.78 -7.99 23.03
N ILE A 142 -1.62 -8.02 22.38
CA ILE A 142 -0.96 -6.85 21.78
C ILE A 142 -1.82 -6.27 20.65
N VAL A 143 -2.38 -7.12 19.80
CA VAL A 143 -3.32 -6.72 18.76
C VAL A 143 -4.60 -6.13 19.35
N ASP A 144 -5.13 -6.73 20.42
CA ASP A 144 -6.29 -6.19 21.13
C ASP A 144 -6.02 -4.77 21.67
N LEU A 145 -4.91 -4.59 22.37
CA LEU A 145 -4.49 -3.30 22.92
C LEU A 145 -4.26 -2.24 21.84
N ILE A 146 -3.74 -2.62 20.66
CA ILE A 146 -3.57 -1.71 19.53
C ILE A 146 -4.92 -1.25 18.96
N ILE A 147 -5.87 -2.17 18.73
CA ILE A 147 -7.22 -1.83 18.24
C ILE A 147 -7.98 -1.00 19.28
N THR A 148 -7.90 -1.37 20.56
CA THR A 148 -8.47 -0.61 21.68
C THR A 148 -7.92 0.82 21.71
N SER A 149 -6.59 0.96 21.69
CA SER A 149 -5.90 2.26 21.72
C SER A 149 -6.25 3.14 20.52
N ALA A 150 -6.33 2.56 19.32
CA ALA A 150 -6.70 3.28 18.11
C ALA A 150 -8.16 3.77 18.17
N SER A 151 -9.05 2.98 18.77
CA SER A 151 -10.48 3.28 18.90
C SER A 151 -10.79 4.34 19.96
N VAL A 152 -10.00 4.42 21.05
CA VAL A 152 -10.21 5.43 22.11
C VAL A 152 -9.44 6.72 21.90
N THR A 153 -8.32 6.71 21.17
CA THR A 153 -7.48 7.91 21.02
C THR A 153 -8.13 8.98 20.16
N THR A 154 -8.17 10.21 20.68
CA THR A 154 -8.55 11.41 19.92
C THR A 154 -7.41 11.97 19.07
N TYR A 155 -6.19 11.40 19.17
CA TYR A 155 -5.01 11.89 18.47
C TYR A 155 -4.79 11.16 17.13
N ASP A 156 -5.16 11.81 16.02
CA ASP A 156 -5.14 11.24 14.67
C ASP A 156 -3.82 10.59 14.24
N GLN A 157 -2.68 11.15 14.68
CA GLN A 157 -1.35 10.63 14.36
C GLN A 157 -1.07 9.32 15.09
N ILE A 158 -1.53 9.19 16.34
CA ILE A 158 -1.36 8.00 17.15
C ILE A 158 -2.26 6.87 16.61
N ALA A 159 -3.52 7.16 16.29
CA ALA A 159 -4.40 6.17 15.65
C ALA A 159 -3.80 5.62 14.34
N ARG A 160 -3.22 6.48 13.49
CA ARG A 160 -2.53 6.05 12.27
C ARG A 160 -1.28 5.21 12.53
N GLN A 161 -0.47 5.58 13.52
CA GLN A 161 0.70 4.79 13.90
C GLN A 161 0.28 3.40 14.40
N LEU A 162 -0.76 3.33 15.24
CA LEU A 162 -1.33 2.08 15.75
C LEU A 162 -1.83 1.17 14.62
N LEU A 163 -2.61 1.68 13.66
CA LEU A 163 -3.07 0.88 12.51
C LEU A 163 -1.93 0.39 11.61
N ARG A 164 -0.84 1.17 11.45
CA ARG A 164 0.35 0.73 10.73
C ARG A 164 1.08 -0.40 11.45
N MET A 165 1.22 -0.31 12.78
CA MET A 165 1.81 -1.39 13.57
C MET A 165 0.93 -2.63 13.57
N LEU A 166 -0.40 -2.48 13.61
CA LEU A 166 -1.34 -3.58 13.42
C LEU A 166 -1.08 -4.29 12.08
N LEU A 167 -0.98 -3.55 10.97
CA LEU A 167 -0.69 -4.13 9.65
C LEU A 167 0.64 -4.92 9.66
N CYS A 168 1.71 -4.35 10.22
CA CYS A 168 3.00 -5.03 10.32
C CYS A 168 3.00 -6.30 11.20
N ILE A 169 2.09 -6.40 12.17
CA ILE A 169 1.88 -7.61 12.98
C ILE A 169 1.06 -8.62 12.18
N MET A 170 -0.06 -8.20 11.61
CA MET A 170 -0.99 -9.08 10.90
C MET A 170 -0.37 -9.71 9.64
N GLN A 171 0.51 -8.98 8.93
CA GLN A 171 1.34 -9.51 7.83
C GLN A 171 2.30 -10.65 8.22
N LYS A 172 2.55 -10.83 9.52
CA LYS A 172 3.39 -11.91 10.07
C LYS A 172 2.58 -12.94 10.89
N SER A 173 1.29 -12.69 11.08
CA SER A 173 0.42 -13.50 11.93
C SER A 173 -0.16 -14.68 11.16
N ASP A 174 -0.64 -15.68 11.89
CA ASP A 174 -1.38 -16.80 11.33
C ASP A 174 -2.87 -16.44 11.11
N GLY A 175 -3.57 -17.25 10.31
CA GLY A 175 -4.98 -17.02 9.97
C GLY A 175 -5.96 -17.08 11.14
N THR A 176 -5.60 -17.71 12.26
CA THR A 176 -6.50 -17.79 13.42
C THR A 176 -6.71 -16.41 14.05
N LEU A 177 -5.68 -15.56 14.09
CA LEU A 177 -5.77 -14.21 14.63
C LEU A 177 -6.55 -13.28 13.70
N TRP A 178 -6.40 -13.43 12.38
CA TRP A 178 -7.13 -12.62 11.39
C TRP A 178 -8.65 -12.68 11.59
N ASN A 179 -9.20 -13.87 11.82
CA ASN A 179 -10.64 -14.04 12.06
C ASN A 179 -11.15 -13.16 13.22
N THR A 180 -10.40 -13.11 14.33
CA THR A 180 -10.74 -12.31 15.52
C THR A 180 -10.63 -10.80 15.21
N VAL A 181 -9.56 -10.39 14.54
CA VAL A 181 -9.32 -8.98 14.15
C VAL A 181 -10.37 -8.46 13.20
N ILE A 182 -10.72 -9.25 12.17
CA ILE A 182 -11.70 -8.89 11.16
C ILE A 182 -13.11 -8.82 11.77
N GLN A 183 -13.51 -9.79 12.59
CA GLN A 183 -14.78 -9.70 13.33
C GLN A 183 -14.86 -8.43 14.19
N ARG A 184 -13.78 -8.09 14.91
CA ARG A 184 -13.72 -6.89 15.76
C ARG A 184 -13.76 -5.58 14.95
N LEU A 185 -13.01 -5.47 13.85
CA LEU A 185 -12.99 -4.27 13.00
C LEU A 185 -14.29 -4.09 12.19
N LEU A 186 -14.94 -5.19 11.77
CA LEU A 186 -16.17 -5.18 10.99
C LEU A 186 -17.45 -5.16 11.84
N SER A 187 -17.36 -5.41 13.15
CA SER A 187 -18.46 -5.23 14.12
C SER A 187 -19.17 -3.88 13.97
N GLU A 188 -20.49 -3.87 13.99
CA GLU A 188 -21.28 -2.62 14.05
C GLU A 188 -21.39 -2.04 15.47
N VAL A 189 -21.03 -2.84 16.48
CA VAL A 189 -21.10 -2.49 17.90
C VAL A 189 -19.69 -2.30 18.45
N GLY A 190 -19.49 -1.24 19.25
CA GLY A 190 -18.22 -0.93 19.90
C GLY A 190 -17.70 0.47 19.53
N LYS A 191 -16.52 0.82 20.05
CA LYS A 191 -15.82 2.07 19.70
C LYS A 191 -15.09 1.93 18.36
N GLU A 192 -14.80 0.70 17.97
CA GLU A 192 -14.13 0.24 16.75
C GLU A 192 -14.91 0.63 15.49
N ALA A 193 -16.24 0.63 15.55
CA ALA A 193 -17.09 1.10 14.45
C ALA A 193 -16.78 2.56 14.05
N ASN A 194 -16.34 3.40 15.01
CA ASN A 194 -15.93 4.79 14.76
C ASN A 194 -14.56 4.90 14.05
N LEU A 195 -13.80 3.82 13.86
CA LEU A 195 -12.59 3.87 13.04
C LEU A 195 -12.95 4.23 11.58
N PHE A 196 -14.02 3.64 11.03
CA PHE A 196 -14.49 3.89 9.66
C PHE A 196 -15.23 5.23 9.46
N THR A 197 -15.54 5.96 10.53
CA THR A 197 -16.05 7.34 10.43
C THR A 197 -14.93 8.39 10.37
N ARG A 198 -13.70 8.00 10.75
CA ARG A 198 -12.51 8.87 10.76
C ARG A 198 -11.77 8.76 9.44
N SER A 199 -12.18 9.58 8.46
CA SER A 199 -11.68 9.52 7.06
C SER A 199 -10.15 9.54 6.90
N TYR A 200 -9.44 10.07 7.89
CA TYR A 200 -7.97 10.11 7.91
C TYR A 200 -7.30 8.77 8.31
N LEU A 201 -8.08 7.76 8.66
CA LEU A 201 -7.68 6.36 8.88
C LEU A 201 -8.04 5.45 7.71
N ASP A 202 -8.78 5.96 6.72
CA ASP A 202 -9.34 5.15 5.62
C ASP A 202 -8.23 4.42 4.85
N ASP A 203 -7.06 5.05 4.65
CA ASP A 203 -5.90 4.41 4.01
C ASP A 203 -5.39 3.19 4.81
N GLY A 204 -5.16 3.35 6.11
CA GLY A 204 -4.70 2.27 6.99
C GLY A 204 -5.71 1.13 7.14
N LEU A 205 -7.01 1.45 7.23
CA LEU A 205 -8.08 0.45 7.31
C LEU A 205 -8.24 -0.32 6.00
N LEU A 206 -8.17 0.35 4.85
CA LEU A 206 -8.24 -0.32 3.55
C LEU A 206 -7.01 -1.19 3.30
N LEU A 207 -5.80 -0.78 3.71
CA LEU A 207 -4.60 -1.61 3.60
C LEU A 207 -4.72 -2.90 4.44
N LEU A 208 -5.21 -2.80 5.69
CA LEU A 208 -5.48 -3.97 6.55
C LEU A 208 -6.47 -4.95 5.90
N LEU A 209 -7.55 -4.44 5.30
CA LEU A 209 -8.53 -5.29 4.61
C LEU A 209 -8.03 -5.81 3.27
N THR A 210 -7.15 -5.08 2.58
CA THR A 210 -6.49 -5.52 1.33
C THR A 210 -5.61 -6.73 1.61
N GLU A 211 -4.83 -6.70 2.69
CA GLU A 211 -4.02 -7.84 3.14
C GLU A 211 -4.93 -9.04 3.46
N ALA A 212 -5.92 -8.87 4.34
CA ALA A 212 -6.86 -9.94 4.71
C ALA A 212 -7.56 -10.60 3.51
N LEU A 213 -7.98 -9.81 2.52
CA LEU A 213 -8.59 -10.32 1.28
C LEU A 213 -7.57 -11.07 0.42
N SER A 214 -6.34 -10.57 0.33
CA SER A 214 -5.27 -11.18 -0.49
C SER A 214 -4.75 -12.49 0.10
N SER A 215 -4.71 -12.59 1.43
CA SER A 215 -4.37 -13.81 2.16
C SER A 215 -5.52 -14.84 2.20
N GLY A 216 -6.74 -14.46 1.81
CA GLY A 216 -7.92 -15.33 1.85
C GLY A 216 -8.59 -15.45 3.23
N GLU A 217 -8.17 -14.62 4.19
CA GLU A 217 -8.62 -14.64 5.60
C GLU A 217 -10.00 -13.98 5.81
N VAL A 218 -10.48 -13.21 4.82
CA VAL A 218 -11.84 -12.68 4.78
C VAL A 218 -12.44 -12.83 3.39
N SER A 219 -13.70 -13.26 3.31
CA SER A 219 -14.44 -13.26 2.04
C SER A 219 -14.85 -11.84 1.65
N ALA A 220 -14.76 -11.53 0.35
CA ALA A 220 -15.29 -10.31 -0.26
C ALA A 220 -16.78 -10.06 0.06
N ASP A 221 -17.56 -11.12 0.34
CA ASP A 221 -18.99 -11.03 0.66
C ASP A 221 -19.26 -10.64 2.12
N CYS A 222 -18.25 -10.78 3.00
CA CYS A 222 -18.32 -10.34 4.40
C CYS A 222 -18.05 -8.84 4.58
N ILE A 223 -17.70 -8.11 3.50
CA ILE A 223 -17.31 -6.70 3.52
C ILE A 223 -18.56 -5.80 3.67
N PRO A 224 -18.73 -5.07 4.80
CA PRO A 224 -19.90 -4.25 5.02
C PRO A 224 -19.91 -2.99 4.14
N VAL A 225 -21.11 -2.47 3.84
CA VAL A 225 -21.31 -1.28 3.00
C VAL A 225 -20.51 -0.05 3.47
N ARG A 226 -20.25 0.09 4.79
CA ARG A 226 -19.42 1.19 5.31
C ARG A 226 -17.97 1.14 4.82
N VAL A 227 -17.41 -0.06 4.58
CA VAL A 227 -16.08 -0.24 4.00
C VAL A 227 -16.07 0.13 2.52
N LEU A 228 -17.13 -0.23 1.79
CA LEU A 228 -17.28 0.17 0.38
C LEU A 228 -17.38 1.71 0.24
N ARG A 229 -18.09 2.37 1.16
CA ARG A 229 -18.11 3.85 1.25
C ARG A 229 -16.75 4.44 1.62
N CYS A 230 -15.98 3.77 2.49
CA CYS A 230 -14.61 4.14 2.83
C CYS A 230 -13.68 4.09 1.60
N ALA A 231 -13.75 3.01 0.81
CA ALA A 231 -13.01 2.89 -0.44
C ALA A 231 -13.38 3.98 -1.45
N ASP A 232 -14.68 4.25 -1.63
CA ASP A 232 -15.19 5.31 -2.52
C ASP A 232 -14.73 6.72 -2.10
N ARG A 233 -14.78 7.05 -0.80
CA ARG A 233 -14.18 8.30 -0.26
C ARG A 233 -12.69 8.38 -0.59
N CYS A 234 -11.96 7.27 -0.46
CA CYS A 234 -10.53 7.22 -0.70
C CYS A 234 -10.17 7.44 -2.17
N LEU A 235 -10.94 6.91 -3.13
CA LEU A 235 -10.75 7.17 -4.57
C LEU A 235 -10.85 8.66 -4.94
N HIS A 236 -11.70 9.41 -4.24
CA HIS A 236 -11.94 10.83 -4.46
C HIS A 236 -11.10 11.75 -3.55
N SER A 237 -10.19 11.17 -2.75
CA SER A 237 -9.33 11.91 -1.82
C SER A 237 -8.21 12.68 -2.52
N THR A 238 -7.83 13.84 -2.00
CA THR A 238 -6.63 14.57 -2.43
C THR A 238 -5.33 13.87 -2.04
N SER A 239 -5.39 12.89 -1.12
CA SER A 239 -4.25 12.04 -0.76
C SER A 239 -4.04 10.93 -1.78
N HIS A 240 -2.87 10.92 -2.43
CA HIS A 240 -2.43 9.80 -3.26
C HIS A 240 -2.44 8.46 -2.50
N GLY A 241 -2.05 8.45 -1.21
CA GLY A 241 -2.03 7.25 -0.38
C GLY A 241 -3.42 6.63 -0.18
N CYS A 242 -4.44 7.48 0.02
CA CYS A 242 -5.84 7.04 0.08
C CYS A 242 -6.27 6.41 -1.24
N ARG A 243 -5.95 7.04 -2.38
CA ARG A 243 -6.30 6.55 -3.72
C ARG A 243 -5.61 5.23 -4.05
N CYS A 244 -4.32 5.09 -3.74
CA CYS A 244 -3.57 3.84 -3.84
C CYS A 244 -4.19 2.73 -2.96
N ALA A 245 -4.53 3.02 -1.70
CA ALA A 245 -5.14 2.05 -0.80
C ALA A 245 -6.51 1.57 -1.28
N ALA A 246 -7.36 2.46 -1.83
CA ALA A 246 -8.63 2.06 -2.43
C ALA A 246 -8.44 1.23 -3.72
N ILE A 247 -7.48 1.58 -4.58
CA ILE A 247 -7.15 0.75 -5.76
C ILE A 247 -6.77 -0.67 -5.33
N GLY A 248 -5.83 -0.80 -4.39
CA GLY A 248 -5.40 -2.11 -3.85
C GLY A 248 -6.57 -2.91 -3.26
N PHE A 249 -7.41 -2.26 -2.45
CA PHE A 249 -8.61 -2.87 -1.88
C PHE A 249 -9.61 -3.34 -2.94
N HIS A 250 -9.87 -2.52 -3.98
CA HIS A 250 -10.78 -2.90 -5.06
C HIS A 250 -10.25 -4.09 -5.88
N VAL A 251 -8.93 -4.15 -6.13
CA VAL A 251 -8.29 -5.31 -6.76
C VAL A 251 -8.42 -6.55 -5.88
N ALA A 252 -7.96 -6.50 -4.63
CA ALA A 252 -8.02 -7.64 -3.72
C ALA A 252 -9.45 -8.16 -3.51
N ARG A 253 -10.45 -7.28 -3.39
CA ARG A 253 -11.86 -7.66 -3.19
C ARG A 253 -12.47 -8.37 -4.41
N VAL A 254 -12.02 -8.08 -5.62
CA VAL A 254 -12.48 -8.79 -6.83
C VAL A 254 -11.69 -10.09 -7.05
N MET A 255 -10.38 -10.08 -6.76
CA MET A 255 -9.48 -11.21 -7.01
C MET A 255 -9.49 -12.29 -5.90
N SER A 256 -9.95 -11.97 -4.69
CA SER A 256 -10.11 -12.92 -3.57
C SER A 256 -11.25 -13.94 -3.76
N ARG A 257 -12.00 -13.83 -4.86
CA ARG A 257 -13.05 -14.76 -5.27
C ARG A 257 -12.84 -15.10 -6.74
N ARG A 258 -13.51 -16.15 -7.26
CA ARG A 258 -13.61 -16.35 -8.71
C ARG A 258 -14.43 -15.19 -9.28
N PRO A 259 -13.85 -14.25 -10.05
CA PRO A 259 -14.54 -13.03 -10.42
C PRO A 259 -15.50 -13.31 -11.58
N ASP A 260 -16.66 -12.66 -11.55
CA ASP A 260 -17.59 -12.64 -12.68
C ASP A 260 -17.20 -11.55 -13.67
N SER A 261 -17.56 -11.70 -14.95
CA SER A 261 -17.22 -10.75 -16.02
C SER A 261 -17.71 -9.32 -15.78
N THR A 262 -18.78 -9.13 -14.98
CA THR A 262 -19.27 -7.78 -14.62
C THR A 262 -18.32 -7.14 -13.59
N SER A 263 -17.90 -7.90 -12.58
CA SER A 263 -16.93 -7.44 -11.58
C SER A 263 -15.55 -7.13 -12.19
N LEU A 264 -15.11 -7.94 -13.17
CA LEU A 264 -13.89 -7.68 -13.95
C LEU A 264 -14.03 -6.37 -14.74
N LEU A 265 -15.09 -6.20 -15.53
CA LEU A 265 -15.31 -5.01 -16.35
C LEU A 265 -15.44 -3.72 -15.52
N VAL A 266 -16.06 -3.77 -14.34
CA VAL A 266 -16.15 -2.62 -13.42
C VAL A 266 -14.77 -2.26 -12.86
N LEU A 267 -13.97 -3.26 -12.49
CA LEU A 267 -12.61 -3.05 -11.98
C LEU A 267 -11.66 -2.55 -13.09
N GLU A 268 -11.74 -3.13 -14.29
CA GLU A 268 -10.98 -2.69 -15.46
C GLU A 268 -11.21 -1.19 -15.72
N LYS A 269 -12.49 -0.77 -15.81
CA LYS A 269 -12.86 0.64 -16.02
C LYS A 269 -12.33 1.57 -14.95
N LEU A 270 -12.43 1.17 -13.67
CA LEU A 270 -11.87 1.93 -12.55
C LEU A 270 -10.35 2.09 -12.73
N LEU A 271 -9.63 1.00 -12.98
CA LEU A 271 -8.18 1.03 -13.11
C LEU A 271 -7.75 1.86 -14.33
N CYS A 272 -8.40 1.69 -15.49
CA CYS A 272 -8.19 2.53 -16.67
C CYS A 272 -8.34 4.02 -16.34
N GLN A 273 -9.40 4.42 -15.62
CA GLN A 273 -9.57 5.81 -15.17
C GLN A 273 -8.40 6.25 -14.28
N MET A 274 -8.00 5.44 -13.30
CA MET A 274 -6.89 5.76 -12.39
C MET A 274 -5.51 5.78 -13.07
N THR A 275 -5.33 5.17 -14.26
CA THR A 275 -4.09 5.38 -15.07
C THR A 275 -3.92 6.81 -15.58
N THR A 276 -4.97 7.64 -15.53
CA THR A 276 -4.92 9.07 -15.90
C THR A 276 -4.73 10.02 -14.72
N ASP A 277 -4.54 9.49 -13.50
CA ASP A 277 -4.37 10.32 -12.30
C ASP A 277 -3.16 11.27 -12.39
N MET A 278 -3.26 12.44 -11.76
CA MET A 278 -2.18 13.42 -11.71
C MET A 278 -0.92 12.90 -10.98
N ASP A 279 -1.08 12.07 -9.95
CA ASP A 279 0.03 11.50 -9.16
C ASP A 279 0.54 10.20 -9.79
N SER A 280 1.85 10.13 -10.07
CA SER A 280 2.49 8.98 -10.71
C SER A 280 2.37 7.68 -9.90
N ARG A 281 2.26 7.77 -8.57
CA ARG A 281 2.10 6.60 -7.69
C ARG A 281 0.72 5.98 -7.81
N VAL A 282 -0.30 6.82 -7.99
CA VAL A 282 -1.68 6.35 -8.22
C VAL A 282 -1.79 5.69 -9.60
N ARG A 283 -1.15 6.27 -10.62
CA ARG A 283 -1.01 5.63 -11.94
C ARG A 283 -0.29 4.28 -11.86
N LEU A 284 0.75 4.17 -11.03
CA LEU A 284 1.46 2.91 -10.79
C LEU A 284 0.56 1.85 -10.14
N SER A 285 -0.11 2.17 -9.03
CA SER A 285 -1.05 1.23 -8.41
C SER A 285 -2.16 0.78 -9.36
N ALA A 286 -2.62 1.65 -10.26
CA ALA A 286 -3.59 1.31 -11.29
C ALA A 286 -3.02 0.32 -12.33
N ILE A 287 -1.78 0.53 -12.79
CA ILE A 287 -1.08 -0.36 -13.74
C ILE A 287 -0.73 -1.71 -13.10
N GLU A 288 -0.35 -1.73 -11.82
CA GLU A 288 -0.16 -2.95 -11.03
C GLU A 288 -1.47 -3.73 -10.91
N GLY A 289 -2.59 -3.04 -10.66
CA GLY A 289 -3.92 -3.62 -10.73
C GLY A 289 -4.22 -4.26 -12.10
N LEU A 290 -4.03 -3.54 -13.20
CA LEU A 290 -4.24 -4.08 -14.56
C LEU A 290 -3.32 -5.27 -14.87
N SER A 291 -2.09 -5.25 -14.36
CA SER A 291 -1.15 -6.39 -14.44
C SER A 291 -1.70 -7.62 -13.70
N THR A 292 -2.36 -7.45 -12.55
CA THR A 292 -3.10 -8.53 -11.88
C THR A 292 -4.28 -9.02 -12.71
N LEU A 293 -5.10 -8.13 -13.28
CA LEU A 293 -6.23 -8.50 -14.16
C LEU A 293 -5.75 -9.29 -15.39
N SER A 294 -4.58 -8.98 -15.95
CA SER A 294 -3.99 -9.69 -17.10
C SER A 294 -3.69 -11.18 -16.86
N SER A 295 -3.74 -11.63 -15.60
CA SER A 295 -3.58 -13.06 -15.25
C SER A 295 -4.89 -13.85 -15.22
N VAL A 296 -6.03 -13.19 -15.46
CA VAL A 296 -7.38 -13.77 -15.44
C VAL A 296 -7.94 -13.80 -16.86
N GLU A 297 -8.52 -14.93 -17.26
CA GLU A 297 -9.28 -15.07 -18.51
C GLU A 297 -10.43 -14.05 -18.56
N ASP A 298 -10.60 -13.36 -19.70
CA ASP A 298 -11.50 -12.21 -19.87
C ASP A 298 -11.28 -11.05 -18.86
N GLY A 299 -10.12 -11.01 -18.18
CA GLY A 299 -9.78 -10.01 -17.18
C GLY A 299 -9.52 -8.61 -17.76
N LEU A 300 -9.14 -8.52 -19.03
CA LEU A 300 -8.89 -7.27 -19.76
C LEU A 300 -9.63 -7.27 -21.09
N THR A 301 -9.98 -6.08 -21.57
CA THR A 301 -10.60 -5.85 -22.88
C THR A 301 -9.75 -4.92 -23.74
N ILE A 302 -10.12 -4.82 -25.02
CA ILE A 302 -9.53 -3.85 -25.97
C ILE A 302 -9.63 -2.38 -25.49
N HIS A 303 -10.49 -2.08 -24.51
CA HIS A 303 -10.52 -0.78 -23.85
C HIS A 303 -9.20 -0.50 -23.11
N THR A 304 -8.70 -1.44 -22.31
CA THR A 304 -7.41 -1.31 -21.61
C THR A 304 -6.27 -0.99 -22.57
N TYR A 305 -6.15 -1.73 -23.69
CA TYR A 305 -5.14 -1.44 -24.70
C TYR A 305 -5.21 0.02 -25.19
N ASN A 306 -6.42 0.49 -25.50
CA ASN A 306 -6.64 1.85 -26.00
C ASN A 306 -6.38 2.94 -24.96
N THR A 307 -6.62 2.68 -23.67
CA THR A 307 -6.26 3.60 -22.59
C THR A 307 -4.75 3.61 -22.35
N VAL A 308 -4.14 2.46 -22.08
CA VAL A 308 -2.79 2.38 -21.54
C VAL A 308 -1.73 2.72 -22.59
N LYS A 309 -1.96 2.47 -23.89
CA LYS A 309 -1.04 2.89 -24.96
C LYS A 309 -0.79 4.40 -25.05
N ASN A 310 -1.71 5.21 -24.50
CA ASN A 310 -1.63 6.67 -24.48
C ASN A 310 -1.01 7.22 -23.18
N VAL A 311 -0.73 6.36 -22.20
CA VAL A 311 -0.07 6.76 -20.94
C VAL A 311 1.42 6.91 -21.22
N GLY A 312 1.90 8.16 -21.30
CA GLY A 312 3.32 8.45 -21.52
C GLY A 312 4.20 7.80 -20.46
N PHE A 313 5.01 6.80 -20.85
CA PHE A 313 5.73 5.97 -19.91
C PHE A 313 6.99 6.63 -19.33
N ILE A 314 7.15 6.46 -18.03
CA ILE A 314 8.43 6.48 -17.31
C ILE A 314 8.89 5.01 -17.21
N ASP A 315 10.19 4.74 -17.32
CA ASP A 315 10.75 3.40 -17.62
C ASP A 315 10.26 2.24 -16.74
N GLN A 316 9.88 2.52 -15.48
CA GLN A 316 9.36 1.51 -14.54
C GLN A 316 8.06 0.83 -14.99
N PHE A 317 7.26 1.46 -15.86
CA PHE A 317 5.98 0.88 -16.32
C PHE A 317 6.14 -0.17 -17.43
N ILE A 318 7.28 -0.20 -18.11
CA ILE A 318 7.44 -0.93 -19.38
C ILE A 318 7.24 -2.44 -19.20
N GLN A 319 7.70 -3.05 -18.10
CA GLN A 319 7.54 -4.49 -17.87
C GLN A 319 6.08 -4.90 -17.61
N SER A 320 5.37 -4.17 -16.74
CA SER A 320 3.94 -4.39 -16.51
C SER A 320 3.11 -4.12 -17.76
N PHE A 321 3.50 -3.12 -18.56
CA PHE A 321 2.83 -2.81 -19.83
C PHE A 321 3.07 -3.90 -20.88
N ILE A 322 4.30 -4.40 -21.05
CA ILE A 322 4.59 -5.52 -21.96
C ILE A 322 3.79 -6.76 -21.55
N ARG A 323 3.66 -7.05 -20.25
CA ARG A 323 2.79 -8.13 -19.77
C ARG A 323 1.33 -7.91 -20.18
N ILE A 324 0.77 -6.72 -19.93
CA ILE A 324 -0.59 -6.37 -20.36
C ILE A 324 -0.76 -6.52 -21.88
N LEU A 325 0.23 -6.11 -22.69
CA LEU A 325 0.20 -6.22 -24.15
C LEU A 325 0.33 -7.65 -24.69
N ILE A 326 0.82 -8.60 -23.90
CA ILE A 326 0.95 -10.02 -24.30
C ILE A 326 -0.31 -10.81 -23.95
N TYR A 327 -1.06 -10.39 -22.93
CA TYR A 327 -2.22 -11.10 -22.38
C TYR A 327 -3.58 -10.40 -22.62
N ALA A 328 -3.63 -9.30 -23.38
CA ALA A 328 -4.84 -8.59 -23.80
C ALA A 328 -5.01 -8.61 -25.33
#